data_AF-A0A8H9H033-F1
#
_entry.id   AF-A0A8H9H033-F1
#
_cell.length_a   1.000
_cell.length_b   1.000
_cell.length_c   1.000
_cell.angle_alpha   90.00
_cell.angle_beta   90.00
_cell.angle_gamma   90.00
#
_symmetry.space_group_name_H-M   'P 1'
#
loop_
_entity.id
_entity.type
_entity.pdbx_description
1 polymer ?
#
loop_
_entity_poly.entity_id
_entity_poly.type
_entity_poly.pdbx_seq_one_letter_code
_entity_poly.pdbx_strand_id
1 'polypeptide(L)'
;MIRRTIATAALVVAAAGITAAPAAADSLGCTATYTITTVWGGSQSHGALAQVTVLNSGSSAIKGWRVSLRYTDGTVVTQVGGAVPLPVIGLPGFYAFGNESYNGDIPMGGSTTFGLMTSGGGGGSAPSVTCTPA
;
A
#
# COMPACT_ATOMS: atom_id res chain seq x y z
N MET A 1 -12.54 76.37 41.27
CA MET A 1 -11.57 75.33 40.89
C MET A 1 -12.18 73.96 41.24
N ILE A 2 -12.82 73.30 40.27
CA ILE A 2 -13.59 72.06 40.48
C ILE A 2 -12.76 70.88 39.95
N ARG A 3 -12.37 69.94 40.83
CA ARG A 3 -11.73 68.67 40.45
C ARG A 3 -12.81 67.63 40.15
N ARG A 4 -12.84 67.12 38.91
CA ARG A 4 -13.66 65.98 38.49
C ARG A 4 -12.80 64.72 38.48
N THR A 5 -13.08 63.77 39.37
CA THR A 5 -12.56 62.41 39.30
C THR A 5 -13.50 61.55 38.48
N ILE A 6 -12.99 60.94 37.39
CA ILE A 6 -13.71 59.94 36.59
C ILE A 6 -13.02 58.60 36.88
N ALA A 7 -13.74 57.65 37.47
CA ALA A 7 -13.29 56.26 37.62
C ALA A 7 -13.61 55.48 36.35
N THR A 8 -12.59 54.92 35.71
CA THR A 8 -12.72 54.06 34.53
C THR A 8 -12.74 52.60 34.99
N ALA A 9 -13.84 51.90 34.75
CA ALA A 9 -13.90 50.45 34.91
C ALA A 9 -13.31 49.80 33.64
N ALA A 10 -12.20 49.09 33.79
CA ALA A 10 -11.62 48.30 32.70
C ALA A 10 -12.31 46.93 32.65
N LEU A 11 -12.99 46.64 31.53
CA LEU A 11 -13.55 45.32 31.24
C LEU A 11 -12.41 44.42 30.72
N VAL A 12 -12.05 43.40 31.48
CA VAL A 12 -11.09 42.37 31.04
C VAL A 12 -11.84 41.35 30.17
N VAL A 13 -11.55 41.35 28.87
CA VAL A 13 -12.04 40.31 27.94
C VAL A 13 -11.06 39.14 28.00
N ALA A 14 -11.47 38.01 28.56
CA ALA A 14 -10.70 36.77 28.50
C ALA A 14 -10.87 36.14 27.11
N ALA A 15 -9.80 36.17 26.30
CA ALA A 15 -9.76 35.44 25.03
C ALA A 15 -9.53 33.94 25.32
N ALA A 16 -10.57 33.13 25.18
CA ALA A 16 -10.43 31.68 25.17
C ALA A 16 -9.68 31.29 23.88
N GLY A 17 -8.40 30.92 24.01
CA GLY A 17 -7.60 30.42 22.90
C GLY A 17 -8.15 29.08 22.42
N ILE A 18 -8.78 29.07 21.25
CA ILE A 18 -9.11 27.83 20.54
C ILE A 18 -7.81 27.31 19.96
N THR A 19 -7.11 26.42 20.67
CA THR A 19 -6.00 25.68 20.09
C THR A 19 -6.59 24.62 19.16
N ALA A 20 -6.70 24.95 17.87
CA ALA A 20 -7.02 23.96 16.85
C ALA A 20 -5.90 22.91 16.84
N ALA A 21 -6.21 21.68 17.22
CA ALA A 21 -5.31 20.56 17.01
C ALA A 21 -5.02 20.44 15.52
N PRO A 22 -3.76 20.17 15.10
CA PRO A 22 -3.48 19.94 13.69
C PRO A 22 -4.32 18.75 13.24
N ALA A 23 -5.15 18.95 12.21
CA ALA A 23 -5.84 17.84 11.55
C ALA A 23 -4.76 16.87 11.05
N ALA A 24 -4.82 15.61 11.48
CA ALA A 24 -3.96 14.58 10.92
C ALA A 24 -4.24 14.53 9.41
N ALA A 25 -3.23 14.81 8.60
CA ALA A 25 -3.39 14.72 7.16
C ALA A 25 -3.70 13.26 6.79
N ASP A 26 -4.76 13.07 6.01
CA ASP A 26 -5.05 11.79 5.37
C ASP A 26 -3.87 11.34 4.53
N SER A 27 -3.45 10.09 4.69
CA SER A 27 -2.32 9.48 3.98
C SER A 27 -2.80 8.24 3.25
N LEU A 28 -2.50 8.17 1.96
CA LEU A 28 -2.67 6.94 1.17
C LEU A 28 -1.44 6.07 1.37
N GLY A 29 -1.64 4.81 1.72
CA GLY A 29 -0.56 3.86 1.97
C GLY A 29 -0.90 2.50 1.40
N CYS A 30 0.10 1.83 0.82
CA CYS A 30 -0.02 0.44 0.44
C CYS A 30 1.28 -0.29 0.74
N THR A 31 1.16 -1.47 1.33
CA THR A 31 2.26 -2.44 1.45
C THR A 31 1.83 -3.76 0.84
N ALA A 32 2.80 -4.53 0.35
CA ALA A 32 2.55 -5.86 -0.16
C ALA A 32 3.54 -6.86 0.44
N THR A 33 3.04 -8.04 0.81
CA THR A 33 3.84 -9.16 1.29
C THR A 33 3.69 -10.34 0.35
N TYR A 34 4.79 -11.04 0.05
CA TYR A 34 4.82 -12.17 -0.84
C TYR A 34 5.18 -13.43 -0.06
N THR A 35 4.34 -14.45 -0.17
CA THR A 35 4.52 -15.73 0.51
C THR A 35 4.46 -16.85 -0.50
N ILE A 36 5.50 -17.67 -0.55
CA ILE A 36 5.48 -18.92 -1.32
C ILE A 36 4.65 -19.94 -0.53
N THR A 37 3.60 -20.47 -1.13
CA THR A 37 2.69 -21.42 -0.48
C THR A 37 3.06 -22.86 -0.80
N THR A 38 3.49 -23.13 -2.03
CA THR A 38 3.94 -24.44 -2.48
C THR A 38 5.09 -24.28 -3.45
N VAL A 39 6.10 -25.14 -3.34
CA VAL A 39 7.17 -25.27 -4.32
C VAL A 39 7.17 -26.70 -4.87
N TRP A 40 7.50 -26.85 -6.14
CA TRP A 40 7.77 -28.14 -6.75
C TRP A 40 8.93 -28.03 -7.72
N GLY A 41 9.56 -29.17 -8.00
CA GLY A 41 10.63 -29.24 -8.98
C GLY A 41 11.73 -30.23 -8.63
N GLY A 42 12.66 -30.38 -9.56
CA GLY A 42 13.86 -31.19 -9.47
C GLY A 42 14.95 -30.60 -10.36
N SER A 43 16.02 -31.36 -10.65
CA SER A 43 17.23 -30.86 -11.35
C SER A 43 16.99 -30.06 -12.64
N GLN A 44 15.86 -30.28 -13.33
CA GLN A 44 15.59 -29.72 -14.65
C GLN A 44 14.49 -28.65 -14.70
N SER A 45 13.59 -28.61 -13.71
CA SER A 45 12.45 -27.68 -13.68
C SER A 45 12.04 -27.37 -12.26
N HIS A 46 11.79 -26.10 -11.99
CA HIS A 46 11.24 -25.60 -10.73
C HIS A 46 9.99 -24.76 -10.99
N GLY A 47 9.06 -24.77 -10.03
CA GLY A 47 7.88 -23.94 -10.04
C GLY A 47 7.34 -23.72 -8.63
N ALA A 48 6.54 -22.68 -8.47
CA ALA A 48 5.95 -22.35 -7.18
C ALA A 48 4.57 -21.69 -7.33
N LEU A 49 3.71 -21.95 -6.34
CA LEU A 49 2.54 -21.14 -6.05
C LEU A 49 2.92 -20.11 -5.00
N ALA A 50 2.49 -18.88 -5.21
CA ALA A 50 2.66 -17.81 -4.25
C ALA A 50 1.38 -17.00 -4.08
N GLN A 51 1.24 -16.43 -2.90
CA GLN A 51 0.20 -15.47 -2.58
C GLN A 51 0.86 -14.12 -2.31
N VAL A 52 0.27 -13.07 -2.85
CA VAL A 52 0.61 -11.69 -2.50
C VAL A 52 -0.54 -11.08 -1.73
N THR A 53 -0.27 -10.58 -0.52
CA THR A 53 -1.23 -9.83 0.28
C THR A 53 -0.98 -8.35 0.10
N VAL A 54 -2.01 -7.61 -0.28
CA VAL A 54 -2.00 -6.16 -0.43
C VAL A 54 -2.72 -5.56 0.76
N LEU A 55 -2.03 -4.73 1.54
CA LEU A 55 -2.55 -4.11 2.76
C LEU A 55 -2.61 -2.60 2.56
N ASN A 56 -3.74 -1.99 2.92
CA ASN A 56 -3.82 -0.55 3.07
C ASN A 56 -3.15 -0.14 4.39
N SER A 57 -1.92 0.38 4.27
CA SER A 57 -1.11 0.86 5.38
C SER A 57 -1.30 2.35 5.68
N GLY A 58 -2.19 3.02 4.93
CA GLY A 58 -2.51 4.44 5.10
C GLY A 58 -3.57 4.69 6.17
N SER A 59 -3.90 5.96 6.35
CA SER A 59 -4.97 6.43 7.24
C SER A 59 -6.31 6.63 6.54
N SER A 60 -6.40 6.40 5.22
CA SER A 60 -7.62 6.53 4.42
C SER A 60 -7.82 5.33 3.50
N ALA A 61 -9.06 5.07 3.07
CA ALA A 61 -9.36 3.98 2.14
C ALA A 61 -8.68 4.20 0.76
N ILE A 62 -8.15 3.14 0.15
CA ILE A 62 -7.63 3.17 -1.22
C ILE A 62 -8.66 2.55 -2.17
N LYS A 63 -8.75 3.06 -3.40
CA LYS A 63 -9.72 2.61 -4.42
C LYS A 63 -9.10 1.75 -5.52
N GLY A 64 -7.79 1.64 -5.52
CA GLY A 64 -7.02 0.76 -6.37
C GLY A 64 -5.66 0.52 -5.77
N TRP A 65 -4.98 -0.48 -6.32
CA TRP A 65 -3.61 -0.80 -5.94
C TRP A 65 -2.84 -1.28 -7.16
N ARG A 66 -1.54 -0.97 -7.15
CA ARG A 66 -0.57 -1.50 -8.09
C ARG A 66 0.55 -2.16 -7.29
N VAL A 67 0.77 -3.45 -7.55
CA VAL A 67 1.90 -4.20 -7.03
C VAL A 67 2.94 -4.34 -8.13
N SER A 68 4.21 -4.15 -7.80
CA SER A 68 5.33 -4.44 -8.69
C SER A 68 6.32 -5.37 -7.98
N LEU A 69 6.86 -6.32 -8.74
CA LEU A 69 7.84 -7.27 -8.26
C LEU A 69 8.92 -7.52 -9.30
N ARG A 70 10.07 -8.02 -8.83
CA ARG A 70 11.19 -8.37 -9.69
C ARG A 70 11.82 -9.69 -9.26
N TYR A 71 11.82 -10.66 -10.17
CA TYR A 71 12.64 -11.87 -10.03
C TYR A 71 14.02 -11.64 -10.65
N THR A 72 15.07 -12.06 -9.96
CA THR A 72 16.47 -11.94 -10.41
C THR A 72 17.16 -13.28 -10.61
N ASP A 73 16.46 -14.38 -10.35
CA ASP A 73 16.98 -15.74 -10.39
C ASP A 73 16.51 -16.54 -11.62
N GLY A 74 15.87 -15.87 -12.59
CA GLY A 74 15.31 -16.52 -13.78
C GLY A 74 13.90 -17.11 -13.57
N THR A 75 13.29 -16.90 -12.40
CA THR A 75 11.87 -17.19 -12.20
C THR A 75 11.01 -16.30 -13.09
N VAL A 76 9.99 -16.90 -13.70
CA VAL A 76 8.99 -16.21 -14.52
C VAL A 76 7.59 -16.50 -14.00
N VAL A 77 6.71 -15.50 -14.08
CA VAL A 77 5.28 -15.68 -13.78
C VAL A 77 4.59 -16.32 -14.99
N THR A 78 3.87 -17.42 -14.75
CA THR A 78 3.14 -18.16 -15.79
C THR A 78 1.63 -17.98 -15.70
N GLN A 79 1.09 -17.78 -14.49
CA GLN A 79 -0.32 -17.49 -14.28
C GLN A 79 -0.51 -16.50 -13.13
N VAL A 80 -1.62 -15.75 -13.19
CA VAL A 80 -2.09 -14.87 -12.14
C VAL A 80 -3.59 -15.11 -11.92
N GLY A 81 -4.04 -15.00 -10.68
CA GLY A 81 -5.45 -15.02 -10.32
C GLY A 81 -5.77 -13.98 -9.25
N GLY A 82 -6.86 -13.23 -9.43
CA GLY A 82 -7.25 -12.15 -8.52
C GLY A 82 -6.53 -10.82 -8.75
N ALA A 83 -5.82 -10.67 -9.87
CA ALA A 83 -5.15 -9.43 -10.27
C ALA A 83 -5.02 -9.36 -11.80
N VAL A 84 -4.95 -8.14 -12.32
CA VAL A 84 -4.77 -7.87 -13.75
C VAL A 84 -3.29 -7.57 -14.04
N PRO A 85 -2.62 -8.28 -14.97
CA PRO A 85 -1.27 -7.93 -15.43
C PRO A 85 -1.25 -6.53 -16.04
N LEU A 86 -0.27 -5.72 -15.65
CA LEU A 86 -0.06 -4.38 -16.20
C LEU A 86 1.17 -4.38 -17.11
N PRO A 87 1.18 -3.55 -18.17
CA PRO A 87 2.36 -3.41 -19.01
C PRO A 87 3.53 -2.86 -18.19
N VAL A 88 4.72 -3.41 -18.45
CA VAL A 88 5.96 -3.00 -17.79
C VAL A 88 7.00 -2.71 -18.86
N ILE A 89 7.71 -1.59 -18.71
CA ILE A 89 8.91 -1.28 -19.48
C ILE A 89 10.07 -1.44 -18.51
N GLY A 90 10.95 -2.42 -18.74
CA GLY A 90 12.02 -2.73 -17.80
C GLY A 90 12.86 -3.92 -18.21
N LEU A 91 13.75 -4.32 -17.30
CA LEU A 91 14.59 -5.50 -17.47
C LEU A 91 13.76 -6.80 -17.39
N PRO A 92 14.28 -7.94 -17.89
CA PRO A 92 13.65 -9.23 -17.68
C PRO A 92 13.37 -9.50 -16.19
N GLY A 93 12.23 -10.16 -15.90
CA GLY A 93 11.82 -10.52 -14.54
C GLY A 93 11.04 -9.44 -13.79
N PHE A 94 10.83 -8.25 -14.37
CA PHE A 94 9.91 -7.25 -13.83
C PHE A 94 8.46 -7.57 -14.19
N TYR A 95 7.59 -7.53 -13.18
CA TYR A 95 6.14 -7.71 -13.35
C TYR A 95 5.39 -6.64 -12.56
N ALA A 96 4.24 -6.21 -13.09
CA ALA A 96 3.34 -5.31 -12.41
C ALA A 96 1.89 -5.84 -12.50
N PHE A 97 1.14 -5.67 -11.43
CA PHE A 97 -0.24 -6.14 -11.30
C PHE A 97 -1.11 -5.05 -10.71
N GLY A 98 -2.35 -4.98 -11.17
CA GLY A 98 -3.40 -4.10 -10.64
C GLY A 98 -4.56 -4.88 -10.08
N ASN A 99 -5.46 -4.18 -9.40
CA ASN A 99 -6.68 -4.77 -8.88
C ASN A 99 -7.64 -5.21 -10.00
N GLU A 100 -8.42 -6.25 -9.68
CA GLU A 100 -9.65 -6.57 -10.39
C GLU A 100 -10.76 -5.57 -10.00
N SER A 101 -11.88 -5.59 -10.73
CA SER A 101 -13.01 -4.70 -10.47
C SER A 101 -13.63 -4.84 -9.07
N TYR A 102 -13.46 -5.99 -8.43
CA TYR A 102 -14.08 -6.33 -7.14
C TYR A 102 -13.16 -6.20 -5.93
N ASN A 103 -11.86 -5.97 -6.11
CA ASN A 103 -10.89 -5.98 -5.01
C ASN A 103 -9.98 -4.75 -4.95
N GLY A 104 -10.35 -3.65 -5.60
CA GLY A 104 -9.64 -2.38 -5.54
C GLY A 104 -9.95 -1.53 -4.31
N ASP A 105 -11.17 -1.60 -3.78
CA ASP A 105 -11.59 -0.84 -2.61
C ASP A 105 -11.13 -1.53 -1.33
N ILE A 106 -10.11 -0.96 -0.68
CA ILE A 106 -9.54 -1.50 0.54
C ILE A 106 -9.68 -0.46 1.66
N PRO A 107 -10.50 -0.72 2.70
CA PRO A 107 -10.67 0.20 3.83
C PRO A 107 -9.36 0.36 4.60
N MET A 108 -9.30 1.34 5.50
CA MET A 108 -8.13 1.54 6.36
C MET A 108 -7.79 0.25 7.14
N GLY A 109 -6.52 -0.16 7.11
CA GLY A 109 -6.07 -1.42 7.72
C GLY A 109 -6.64 -2.69 7.09
N GLY A 110 -7.46 -2.58 6.04
CA GLY A 110 -7.98 -3.71 5.28
C GLY A 110 -6.95 -4.28 4.31
N SER A 111 -7.21 -5.49 3.81
CA SER A 111 -6.31 -6.15 2.86
C SER A 111 -7.08 -6.96 1.81
N THR A 112 -6.42 -7.20 0.69
CA THR A 112 -6.83 -8.21 -0.29
C THR A 112 -5.67 -9.11 -0.67
N THR A 113 -5.93 -10.18 -1.41
CA THR A 113 -4.90 -11.13 -1.84
C THR A 113 -5.08 -11.50 -3.30
N PHE A 114 -3.97 -11.80 -3.97
CA PHE A 114 -3.96 -12.43 -5.28
C PHE A 114 -2.91 -13.52 -5.35
N GLY A 115 -3.07 -14.44 -6.29
CA GLY A 115 -2.22 -15.60 -6.47
C GLY A 115 -1.34 -15.50 -7.72
N LEU A 116 -0.15 -16.09 -7.63
CA LEU A 116 0.79 -16.23 -8.74
C LEU A 116 1.23 -17.69 -8.87
N MET A 117 1.32 -18.16 -10.11
CA MET A 117 2.05 -19.38 -10.46
C MET A 117 3.34 -18.98 -11.18
N THR A 118 4.42 -19.63 -10.82
CA THR A 118 5.75 -19.35 -11.37
C THR A 118 6.42 -20.60 -11.89
N SER A 119 7.36 -20.43 -12.81
CA SER A 119 8.25 -21.48 -13.30
C SER A 119 9.68 -20.95 -13.47
N GLY A 120 10.63 -21.87 -13.60
CA GLY A 120 12.05 -21.53 -13.72
C GLY A 120 12.67 -21.09 -12.39
N GLY A 121 13.89 -20.59 -12.47
CA GLY A 121 14.70 -20.20 -11.30
C GLY A 121 14.96 -21.35 -10.31
N GLY A 122 15.35 -20.99 -9.09
CA GLY A 122 15.57 -21.94 -7.99
C GLY A 122 14.31 -22.27 -7.18
N GLY A 123 13.13 -21.82 -7.63
CA GLY A 123 11.80 -22.13 -7.08
C GLY A 123 11.47 -21.59 -5.68
N GLY A 124 12.46 -21.17 -4.89
CA GLY A 124 12.28 -20.84 -3.47
C GLY A 124 12.57 -19.40 -3.06
N SER A 125 13.00 -18.53 -3.99
CA SER A 125 13.39 -17.16 -3.64
C SER A 125 12.23 -16.18 -3.80
N ALA A 126 11.83 -15.54 -2.70
CA ALA A 126 10.85 -14.47 -2.75
C ALA A 126 11.45 -13.22 -3.44
N PRO A 127 10.74 -12.58 -4.39
CA PRO A 127 11.20 -11.36 -5.02
C PRO A 127 11.06 -10.16 -4.08
N SER A 128 11.73 -9.05 -4.41
CA SER A 128 11.38 -7.76 -3.83
C SER A 128 9.99 -7.34 -4.33
N VAL A 129 9.11 -6.91 -3.42
CA VAL A 129 7.74 -6.47 -3.76
C VAL A 129 7.50 -5.07 -3.23
N THR A 130 6.87 -4.24 -4.07
CA THR A 130 6.44 -2.89 -3.73
C THR A 130 4.96 -2.73 -4.05
N CYS A 131 4.23 -1.95 -3.25
CA CYS A 131 2.86 -1.56 -3.54
C CYS A 131 2.70 -0.05 -3.55
N THR A 132 1.86 0.46 -4.45
CA THR A 132 1.43 1.84 -4.49
C THR A 132 -0.10 1.90 -4.58
N PRO A 133 -0.77 2.78 -3.81
CA PRO A 133 -2.16 3.14 -4.07
C PRO A 133 -2.33 3.62 -5.52
N ALA A 134 -3.46 3.30 -6.15
CA ALA A 134 -3.78 3.66 -7.54
C ALA A 134 -5.18 4.26 -7.66
#